data_AF-A0A3M6QBY7-F1
#
_entry.id   AF-A0A3M6QBY7-F1
#
_cell.length_a   1.000
_cell.length_b   1.000
_cell.length_c   1.000
_cell.angle_alpha   90.00
_cell.angle_beta   90.00
_cell.angle_gamma   90.00
#
_symmetry.space_group_name_H-M   'P 1'
#
loop_
_entity.id
_entity.type
_entity.pdbx_description
1 polymer ?
#
loop_
_entity_poly.entity_id
_entity_poly.type
_entity_poly.pdbx_seq_one_letter_code
_entity_poly.pdbx_strand_id
1 'polypeptide(L)'
;MPAQQPLTAPLAPSLAQPFSVRIQTEPLDPAAHRPALPGHASGAEVRFIGKVRNDARNATALSHLVLEHFPGVTESEIERIIALARQRWALQGAHVTHRVGPIAAGEDIVMVTTHSAHRRDAYEANVFIMDYLKTEAPFWKQECFADGSAHWVQAKASDQQAQQRWAQRGDAAPAALLAQRRMGALVLAGGQGSRMGYVNKGLQPLDGRPLVQHVIDALRPQVQALAISANHDLDAYRALGFAVVTDAPEYQGLGPLAGIASATPHLPPDLDAILVVPCDTPRLPADLTHRLAQALFAPGAPPAAMAATASSLHPSILLFRPGLYISLLQHLKAQHASKAGLSLRAWLSAHGCATVHFDDDAAFVNVNDRQALAQLHRAEA
;
A
#
# COMPACT_ATOMS: atom_id res chain seq x y z
N MET A 1 4.78 -52.74 -14.06
CA MET A 1 4.27 -51.39 -13.73
C MET A 1 4.80 -51.03 -12.35
N PRO A 2 5.73 -50.08 -12.23
CA PRO A 2 6.27 -49.72 -10.91
C PRO A 2 5.27 -48.81 -10.18
N ALA A 3 5.01 -49.15 -8.93
CA ALA A 3 4.11 -48.42 -8.03
C ALA A 3 4.62 -46.98 -7.81
N GLN A 4 3.73 -46.00 -7.98
CA GLN A 4 3.99 -44.60 -7.69
C GLN A 4 4.18 -44.44 -6.17
N GLN A 5 5.36 -43.97 -5.77
CA GLN A 5 5.60 -43.44 -4.43
C GLN A 5 4.69 -42.21 -4.22
N PRO A 6 4.04 -42.06 -3.05
CA PRO A 6 3.31 -40.84 -2.75
C PRO A 6 4.29 -39.67 -2.65
N LEU A 7 3.97 -38.58 -3.36
CA LEU A 7 4.60 -37.27 -3.23
C LEU A 7 4.59 -36.86 -1.76
N THR A 8 5.75 -36.93 -1.10
CA THR A 8 5.99 -36.32 0.21
C THR A 8 5.63 -34.84 0.13
N ALA A 9 4.66 -34.43 0.95
CA ALA A 9 4.29 -33.04 1.16
C ALA A 9 5.53 -32.19 1.51
N PRO A 10 5.58 -30.91 1.10
CA PRO A 10 6.70 -30.05 1.44
C PRO A 10 6.82 -29.92 2.97
N LEU A 11 8.03 -30.18 3.46
CA LEU A 11 8.45 -29.97 4.85
C LEU A 11 8.08 -28.56 5.31
N ALA A 12 7.46 -28.46 6.49
CA ALA A 12 7.15 -27.21 7.16
C ALA A 12 8.40 -26.30 7.26
N PRO A 13 8.25 -24.96 7.12
CA PRO A 13 9.41 -24.08 7.16
C PRO A 13 10.03 -24.06 8.56
N SER A 14 11.29 -24.50 8.61
CA SER A 14 12.46 -23.94 9.32
C SER A 14 12.28 -23.37 10.74
N LEU A 15 13.17 -23.78 11.65
CA LEU A 15 13.44 -23.26 13.00
C LEU A 15 12.96 -21.80 13.22
N ALA A 16 12.11 -21.61 14.22
CA ALA A 16 11.34 -20.40 14.49
C ALA A 16 12.20 -19.12 14.58
N GLN A 17 12.03 -18.22 13.61
CA GLN A 17 12.59 -16.87 13.69
C GLN A 17 12.00 -16.09 14.88
N PRO A 18 12.78 -15.19 15.52
CA PRO A 18 12.34 -14.39 16.67
C PRO A 18 11.17 -13.45 16.34
N PHE A 19 11.06 -13.05 15.08
CA PHE A 19 10.00 -12.20 14.57
C PHE A 19 9.33 -12.90 13.40
N SER A 20 8.00 -12.85 13.30
CA SER A 20 7.30 -13.48 12.18
C SER A 20 5.88 -12.97 11.98
N VAL A 21 5.41 -13.04 10.75
CA VAL A 21 4.01 -12.85 10.39
C VAL A 21 3.47 -14.13 9.76
N ARG A 22 2.20 -14.45 10.02
CA ARG A 22 1.47 -15.53 9.37
C ARG A 22 0.04 -15.11 9.07
N ILE A 23 -0.36 -15.22 7.81
CA ILE A 23 -1.75 -15.11 7.39
C ILE A 23 -2.23 -16.51 7.01
N GLN A 24 -3.38 -16.92 7.52
CA GLN A 24 -3.87 -18.30 7.37
C GLN A 24 -5.40 -18.36 7.39
N THR A 25 -6.00 -19.48 7.02
CA THR A 25 -7.47 -19.65 7.12
C THR A 25 -7.86 -20.50 8.34
N GLU A 26 -6.94 -21.35 8.78
CA GLU A 26 -7.12 -22.30 9.88
C GLU A 26 -7.32 -21.58 11.23
N PRO A 27 -8.09 -22.17 12.16
CA PRO A 27 -8.24 -21.66 13.51
C PRO A 27 -6.90 -21.34 14.17
N LEU A 28 -6.86 -20.27 14.95
CA LEU A 28 -5.69 -19.97 15.76
C LEU A 28 -5.56 -21.03 16.83
N ASP A 29 -4.33 -21.42 17.16
CA ASP A 29 -4.02 -22.24 18.31
C ASP A 29 -3.41 -21.34 19.40
N PRO A 30 -4.21 -20.90 20.40
CA PRO A 30 -3.70 -20.12 21.52
C PRO A 30 -2.69 -20.87 22.37
N ALA A 31 -2.65 -22.21 22.31
CA ALA A 31 -1.71 -23.03 23.07
C ALA A 31 -0.41 -23.28 22.31
N ALA A 32 -0.38 -23.05 20.98
CA ALA A 32 0.82 -23.14 20.17
C ALA A 32 1.89 -22.18 20.70
N HIS A 33 2.85 -22.75 21.43
CA HIS A 33 3.99 -22.03 21.95
C HIS A 33 5.08 -22.03 20.87
N ARG A 34 5.45 -20.86 20.36
CA ARG A 34 6.69 -20.76 19.57
C ARG A 34 7.87 -20.85 20.54
N PRO A 35 8.86 -21.73 20.33
CA PRO A 35 9.90 -21.97 21.33
C PRO A 35 10.58 -20.68 21.75
N ALA A 36 10.88 -20.62 23.05
CA ALA A 36 11.58 -19.50 23.65
C ALA A 36 12.85 -19.16 22.86
N LEU A 37 13.07 -17.87 22.68
CA LEU A 37 14.28 -17.34 22.07
C LEU A 37 15.52 -17.93 22.74
N PRO A 38 16.60 -18.21 21.99
CA PRO A 38 17.83 -18.76 22.56
C PRO A 38 18.30 -17.90 23.74
N GLY A 39 18.59 -18.53 24.88
CA GLY A 39 19.24 -17.88 26.04
C GLY A 39 18.36 -17.39 27.18
N HIS A 40 17.05 -17.73 27.24
CA HIS A 40 16.17 -17.39 28.39
C HIS A 40 16.16 -15.88 28.73
N ALA A 41 16.41 -15.02 27.73
CA ALA A 41 16.57 -13.58 27.95
C ALA A 41 15.22 -12.85 28.15
N SER A 42 14.09 -13.48 27.80
CA SER A 42 12.76 -12.90 27.92
C SER A 42 12.19 -13.07 29.32
N GLY A 43 12.19 -11.97 30.08
CA GLY A 43 11.55 -11.86 31.39
C GLY A 43 10.03 -11.66 31.33
N ALA A 44 9.47 -11.43 30.14
CA ALA A 44 8.03 -11.27 29.93
C ALA A 44 7.57 -11.72 28.54
N GLU A 45 6.40 -12.35 28.51
CA GLU A 45 5.61 -12.61 27.32
C GLU A 45 4.22 -11.99 27.50
N VAL A 46 3.74 -11.30 26.47
CA VAL A 46 2.35 -10.81 26.40
C VAL A 46 1.71 -11.39 25.15
N ARG A 47 0.54 -12.00 25.33
CA ARG A 47 -0.28 -12.57 24.27
C ARG A 47 -1.64 -11.88 24.25
N PHE A 48 -1.98 -11.31 23.11
CA PHE A 48 -3.30 -10.76 22.82
C PHE A 48 -4.00 -11.64 21.79
N ILE A 49 -5.27 -11.94 22.03
CA ILE A 49 -6.13 -12.68 21.09
C ILE A 49 -7.38 -11.83 20.84
N GLY A 50 -7.57 -11.45 19.59
CA GLY A 50 -8.79 -10.79 19.13
C GLY A 50 -9.82 -11.84 18.70
N LYS A 51 -11.09 -11.59 19.02
CA LYS A 51 -12.24 -12.40 18.61
C LYS A 51 -13.21 -11.59 17.74
N VAL A 52 -13.88 -12.25 16.80
CA VAL A 52 -15.03 -11.66 16.08
C VAL A 52 -16.16 -11.48 17.09
N ARG A 53 -16.65 -10.26 17.25
CA ARG A 53 -17.73 -9.94 18.19
C ARG A 53 -19.04 -9.81 17.44
N ASN A 54 -20.11 -10.29 18.06
CA ASN A 54 -21.46 -9.87 17.67
C ASN A 54 -21.77 -8.55 18.39
N ASP A 55 -22.04 -7.48 17.65
CA ASP A 55 -22.42 -6.20 18.24
C ASP A 55 -23.91 -6.26 18.63
N ALA A 56 -24.20 -6.23 19.94
CA ALA A 56 -25.57 -6.30 20.44
C ALA A 56 -26.46 -5.13 20.01
N ARG A 57 -25.88 -4.07 19.42
CA ARG A 57 -26.62 -2.94 18.84
C ARG A 57 -27.17 -3.24 17.45
N ASN A 58 -26.68 -4.28 16.78
CA ASN A 58 -27.18 -4.67 15.47
C ASN A 58 -28.54 -5.37 15.62
N ALA A 59 -29.52 -4.95 14.83
CA ALA A 59 -30.87 -5.54 14.84
C ALA A 59 -30.83 -7.03 14.41
N THR A 60 -29.90 -7.38 13.52
CA THR A 60 -29.64 -8.75 13.11
C THR A 60 -28.28 -9.22 13.66
N ALA A 61 -28.24 -10.45 14.18
CA ALA A 61 -27.00 -11.05 14.66
C ALA A 61 -26.00 -11.30 13.51
N LEU A 62 -24.72 -11.03 13.77
CA LEU A 62 -23.64 -11.37 12.86
C LEU A 62 -23.48 -12.90 12.79
N SER A 63 -23.47 -13.46 11.58
CA SER A 63 -23.17 -14.88 11.34
C SER A 63 -21.66 -15.09 11.29
N HIS A 64 -20.99 -14.41 10.37
CA HIS A 64 -19.56 -14.50 10.17
C HIS A 64 -19.01 -13.21 9.56
N LEU A 65 -17.71 -13.03 9.71
CA LEU A 65 -16.93 -11.99 9.07
C LEU A 65 -16.12 -12.64 7.96
N VAL A 66 -16.20 -12.14 6.72
CA VAL A 66 -15.28 -12.56 5.65
C VAL A 66 -14.12 -11.59 5.64
N LEU A 67 -12.91 -12.12 5.85
CA LEU A 67 -11.67 -11.37 5.69
C LEU A 67 -10.96 -11.70 4.40
N GLU A 68 -10.72 -10.70 3.57
CA GLU A 68 -9.82 -10.82 2.43
C GLU A 68 -8.54 -10.04 2.74
N HIS A 69 -7.46 -10.41 2.07
CA HIS A 69 -6.17 -9.74 2.18
C HIS A 69 -5.45 -9.81 0.84
N PHE A 70 -4.39 -9.03 0.69
CA PHE A 70 -3.55 -9.09 -0.49
C PHE A 70 -2.27 -9.81 -0.12
N PRO A 71 -2.06 -11.05 -0.61
CA PRO A 71 -0.87 -11.83 -0.27
C PRO A 71 0.42 -11.07 -0.57
N GLY A 72 1.36 -11.10 0.37
CA GLY A 72 2.62 -10.38 0.31
C GLY A 72 2.53 -8.96 0.86
N VAL A 73 1.54 -8.17 0.42
CA VAL A 73 1.38 -6.76 0.88
C VAL A 73 0.92 -6.72 2.34
N THR A 74 -0.06 -7.56 2.70
CA THR A 74 -0.54 -7.63 4.08
C THR A 74 0.57 -8.08 5.03
N GLU A 75 1.31 -9.12 4.66
CA GLU A 75 2.43 -9.64 5.44
C GLU A 75 3.52 -8.59 5.64
N SER A 76 3.95 -7.94 4.55
CA SER A 76 5.01 -6.93 4.57
C SER A 76 4.65 -5.73 5.43
N GLU A 77 3.38 -5.30 5.40
CA GLU A 77 2.94 -4.19 6.23
C GLU A 77 2.94 -4.55 7.73
N ILE A 78 2.56 -5.78 8.08
CA ILE A 78 2.63 -6.26 9.45
C ILE A 78 4.09 -6.40 9.91
N GLU A 79 4.97 -6.89 9.05
CA GLU A 79 6.42 -6.95 9.31
C GLU A 79 7.00 -5.56 9.56
N ARG A 80 6.58 -4.56 8.78
CA ARG A 80 6.95 -3.17 8.98
C ARG A 80 6.47 -2.63 10.33
N ILE A 81 5.24 -2.96 10.75
CA ILE A 81 4.71 -2.59 12.07
C ILE A 81 5.56 -3.23 13.19
N ILE A 82 5.94 -4.50 13.06
CA ILE A 82 6.85 -5.18 14.00
C ILE A 82 8.22 -4.47 14.02
N ALA A 83 8.77 -4.11 12.86
CA ALA A 83 10.04 -3.39 12.77
C ALA A 83 9.98 -2.03 13.48
N LEU A 84 8.89 -1.28 13.33
CA LEU A 84 8.67 -0.04 14.07
C LEU A 84 8.60 -0.27 15.59
N ALA A 85 7.94 -1.35 16.03
CA ALA A 85 7.89 -1.68 17.46
C ALA A 85 9.29 -2.00 18.02
N ARG A 86 10.12 -2.74 17.27
CA ARG A 86 11.50 -3.09 17.66
C ARG A 86 12.43 -1.88 17.78
N GLN A 87 12.13 -0.79 17.09
CA GLN A 87 12.90 0.45 17.22
C GLN A 87 12.55 1.22 18.49
N ARG A 88 11.35 0.99 19.05
CA ARG A 88 10.83 1.68 20.24
C ARG A 88 11.06 0.91 21.54
N TRP A 89 10.98 -0.41 21.48
CA TRP A 89 11.11 -1.29 22.63
C TRP A 89 12.17 -2.36 22.39
N ALA A 90 12.87 -2.78 23.44
CA ALA A 90 13.89 -3.82 23.38
C ALA A 90 13.26 -5.21 23.26
N LEU A 91 12.51 -5.43 22.17
CA LEU A 91 11.85 -6.68 21.87
C LEU A 91 12.86 -7.75 21.49
N GLN A 92 12.72 -8.91 22.10
CA GLN A 92 13.50 -10.08 21.77
C GLN A 92 12.77 -10.93 20.74
N GLY A 93 11.43 -10.83 20.69
CA GLY A 93 10.62 -11.47 19.65
C GLY A 93 9.21 -10.89 19.56
N ALA A 94 8.58 -11.05 18.40
CA ALA A 94 7.17 -10.72 18.20
C ALA A 94 6.56 -11.57 17.06
N HIS A 95 5.36 -12.09 17.30
CA HIS A 95 4.65 -12.94 16.35
C HIS A 95 3.24 -12.41 16.13
N VAL A 96 2.86 -12.20 14.87
CA VAL A 96 1.50 -11.85 14.49
C VAL A 96 0.95 -12.98 13.63
N THR A 97 -0.15 -13.59 14.05
CA THR A 97 -0.91 -14.54 13.25
C THR A 97 -2.32 -14.00 13.05
N HIS A 98 -2.77 -13.86 11.81
CA HIS A 98 -4.09 -13.35 11.48
C HIS A 98 -4.84 -14.34 10.60
N ARG A 99 -6.13 -14.56 10.90
CA ARG A 99 -7.01 -15.37 10.07
C ARG A 99 -7.63 -14.56 8.93
N VAL A 100 -7.82 -15.21 7.79
CA VAL A 100 -8.52 -14.72 6.61
C VAL A 100 -9.54 -15.76 6.14
N GLY A 101 -10.42 -15.39 5.22
CA GLY A 101 -11.60 -16.17 4.85
C GLY A 101 -12.78 -15.92 5.80
N PRO A 102 -13.80 -16.79 5.76
CA PRO A 102 -14.95 -16.70 6.65
C PRO A 102 -14.57 -17.08 8.09
N ILE A 103 -14.93 -16.23 9.05
CA ILE A 103 -14.64 -16.40 10.47
C ILE A 103 -15.94 -16.19 11.26
N ALA A 104 -16.42 -17.21 11.95
CA ALA A 104 -17.69 -17.15 12.65
C ALA A 104 -17.64 -16.19 13.84
N ALA A 105 -18.80 -15.64 14.22
CA ALA A 105 -18.90 -14.84 15.44
C ALA A 105 -18.44 -15.65 16.67
N GLY A 106 -17.59 -15.05 17.51
CA GLY A 106 -16.97 -15.69 18.68
C GLY A 106 -15.62 -16.36 18.42
N GLU A 107 -15.26 -16.62 17.17
CA GLU A 107 -13.96 -17.21 16.82
C GLU A 107 -12.81 -16.22 16.94
N ASP A 108 -11.61 -16.77 17.18
CA ASP A 108 -10.37 -16.02 17.19
C ASP A 108 -10.01 -15.56 15.77
N ILE A 109 -9.68 -14.28 15.62
CA ILE A 109 -9.35 -13.63 14.34
C ILE A 109 -7.87 -13.24 14.24
N VAL A 110 -7.25 -12.84 15.35
CA VAL A 110 -5.84 -12.41 15.36
C VAL A 110 -5.19 -12.77 16.69
N MET A 111 -3.92 -13.15 16.64
CA MET A 111 -3.07 -13.31 17.81
C MET A 111 -1.79 -12.50 17.63
N VAL A 112 -1.45 -11.69 18.64
CA VAL A 112 -0.20 -10.94 18.71
C VAL A 112 0.54 -11.34 19.98
N THR A 113 1.74 -11.87 19.82
CA THR A 113 2.63 -12.24 20.92
C THR A 113 3.88 -11.38 20.88
N THR A 114 4.32 -10.86 22.02
CA THR A 114 5.53 -10.03 22.16
C THR A 114 6.36 -10.50 23.35
N HIS A 115 7.68 -10.58 23.16
CA HIS A 115 8.64 -11.03 24.16
C HIS A 115 9.68 -9.95 24.43
N SER A 116 9.97 -9.70 25.71
CA SER A 116 11.00 -8.74 26.13
C SER A 116 11.55 -9.08 27.52
N ALA A 117 12.67 -8.46 27.89
CA ALA A 117 13.22 -8.57 29.24
C ALA A 117 12.31 -7.93 30.30
N HIS A 118 11.62 -6.83 29.95
CA HIS A 118 10.81 -6.04 30.87
C HIS A 118 9.34 -6.04 30.47
N ARG A 119 8.45 -6.45 31.39
CA ARG A 119 6.99 -6.54 31.12
C ARG A 119 6.38 -5.31 30.45
N ARG A 120 6.87 -4.11 30.77
CA ARG A 120 6.36 -2.85 30.21
C ARG A 120 6.54 -2.82 28.68
N ASP A 121 7.72 -3.18 28.21
CA ASP A 121 8.06 -3.21 26.78
C ASP A 121 7.19 -4.22 26.04
N ALA A 122 6.99 -5.42 26.60
CA ALA A 122 6.08 -6.40 26.03
C ALA A 122 4.65 -5.87 25.93
N TYR A 123 4.09 -5.27 26.99
CA TYR A 123 2.73 -4.73 26.96
C TYR A 123 2.58 -3.57 25.97
N GLU A 124 3.47 -2.58 26.04
CA GLU A 124 3.36 -1.38 25.19
C GLU A 124 3.55 -1.73 23.72
N ALA A 125 4.51 -2.60 23.38
CA ALA A 125 4.70 -3.06 22.02
C ALA A 125 3.51 -3.88 21.50
N ASN A 126 2.92 -4.74 22.33
CA ASN A 126 1.75 -5.53 21.93
C ASN A 126 0.57 -4.63 21.55
N VAL A 127 0.30 -3.62 22.39
CA VAL A 127 -0.76 -2.65 22.12
C VAL A 127 -0.42 -1.79 20.90
N PHE A 128 0.83 -1.36 20.74
CA PHE A 128 1.27 -0.61 19.56
C PHE A 128 1.03 -1.39 18.27
N ILE A 129 1.46 -2.66 18.23
CA ILE A 129 1.23 -3.53 17.07
C ILE A 129 -0.27 -3.66 16.80
N MET A 130 -1.09 -3.88 17.83
CA MET A 130 -2.55 -4.00 17.66
C MET A 130 -3.21 -2.72 17.14
N ASP A 131 -2.79 -1.54 17.60
CA ASP A 131 -3.35 -0.28 17.13
C ASP A 131 -3.03 -0.08 15.64
N TYR A 132 -1.78 -0.31 15.23
CA TYR A 132 -1.35 -0.20 13.85
C TYR A 132 -1.96 -1.30 12.95
N LEU A 133 -2.15 -2.52 13.45
CA LEU A 133 -2.85 -3.58 12.73
C LEU A 133 -4.30 -3.21 12.39
N LYS A 134 -4.96 -2.45 13.25
CA LYS A 134 -6.35 -2.04 13.02
C LYS A 134 -6.50 -0.92 12.00
N THR A 135 -5.45 -0.13 11.79
CA THR A 135 -5.47 1.04 10.91
C THR A 135 -4.73 0.84 9.59
N GLU A 136 -3.57 0.18 9.64
CA GLU A 136 -2.63 0.10 8.52
C GLU A 136 -2.60 -1.29 7.88
N ALA A 137 -2.90 -2.37 8.63
CA ALA A 137 -2.89 -3.71 8.04
C ALA A 137 -4.03 -3.86 7.01
N PRO A 138 -3.69 -4.21 5.76
CA PRO A 138 -4.65 -4.21 4.67
C PRO A 138 -5.50 -5.49 4.70
N PHE A 139 -6.56 -5.47 5.51
CA PHE A 139 -7.63 -6.47 5.53
C PHE A 139 -8.96 -5.88 5.07
N TRP A 140 -9.60 -6.54 4.11
CA TRP A 140 -11.00 -6.26 3.77
C TRP A 140 -11.90 -7.04 4.69
N LYS A 141 -12.90 -6.38 5.28
CA LYS A 141 -13.81 -6.99 6.24
C LYS A 141 -15.24 -6.83 5.74
N GLN A 142 -15.91 -7.95 5.49
CA GLN A 142 -17.33 -7.98 5.18
C GLN A 142 -18.08 -8.64 6.33
N GLU A 143 -19.02 -7.94 6.92
CA GLU A 143 -19.95 -8.49 7.90
C GLU A 143 -21.11 -9.17 7.18
N CYS A 144 -21.31 -10.46 7.44
CA CYS A 144 -22.43 -11.25 6.91
C CYS A 144 -23.38 -11.60 8.06
N PHE A 145 -24.65 -11.24 7.92
CA PHE A 145 -25.66 -11.35 8.96
C PHE A 145 -26.55 -12.59 8.78
N ALA A 146 -27.24 -12.98 9.86
CA ALA A 146 -28.08 -14.18 9.87
C ALA A 146 -29.29 -14.11 8.92
N ASP A 147 -29.71 -12.91 8.50
CA ASP A 147 -30.79 -12.70 7.52
C ASP A 147 -30.29 -12.77 6.05
N GLY A 148 -29.01 -13.05 5.84
CA GLY A 148 -28.38 -13.10 4.53
C GLY A 148 -27.91 -11.75 3.99
N SER A 149 -28.12 -10.65 4.72
CA SER A 149 -27.55 -9.35 4.36
C SER A 149 -26.04 -9.32 4.59
N ALA A 150 -25.32 -8.50 3.82
CA ALA A 150 -23.88 -8.34 3.96
C ALA A 150 -23.44 -6.89 3.74
N HIS A 151 -22.52 -6.42 4.56
CA HIS A 151 -22.03 -5.04 4.53
C HIS A 151 -20.51 -5.00 4.65
N TRP A 152 -19.88 -4.13 3.86
CA TRP A 152 -18.45 -3.85 4.00
C TRP A 152 -18.21 -2.93 5.19
N VAL A 153 -17.29 -3.32 6.05
CA VAL A 153 -16.93 -2.54 7.24
C VAL A 153 -16.02 -1.40 6.83
N GLN A 154 -16.46 -0.16 7.08
CA GLN A 154 -15.63 1.02 6.92
C GLN A 154 -14.64 1.18 8.08
N ALA A 155 -13.50 1.81 7.80
CA ALA A 155 -12.52 2.14 8.83
C ALA A 155 -13.15 3.06 9.91
N LYS A 156 -12.89 2.79 11.18
CA LYS A 156 -13.45 3.57 12.30
C LYS A 156 -12.50 4.71 12.67
N ALA A 157 -13.04 5.90 12.90
CA ALA A 157 -12.27 7.06 13.35
C ALA A 157 -11.54 6.80 14.69
N SER A 158 -12.10 5.93 15.56
CA SER A 158 -11.47 5.54 16.82
C SER A 158 -10.15 4.79 16.63
N ASP A 159 -10.01 4.02 15.54
CA ASP A 159 -8.77 3.29 15.27
C ASP A 159 -7.66 4.26 14.85
N GLN A 160 -8.00 5.28 14.04
CA GLN A 160 -7.05 6.35 13.68
C GLN A 160 -6.58 7.16 14.90
N GLN A 161 -7.48 7.49 15.83
CA GLN A 161 -7.13 8.18 17.07
C GLN A 161 -6.19 7.34 17.96
N ALA A 162 -6.46 6.03 18.06
CA ALA A 162 -5.60 5.10 18.79
C ALA A 162 -4.19 5.04 18.21
N GLN A 163 -4.04 5.15 16.89
CA GLN A 163 -2.74 5.25 16.24
C GLN A 163 -2.05 6.60 16.52
N GLN A 164 -2.78 7.72 16.41
CA GLN A 164 -2.23 9.07 16.55
C GLN A 164 -1.63 9.35 17.93
N ARG A 165 -2.13 8.69 18.99
CA ARG A 165 -1.58 8.81 20.35
C ARG A 165 -0.09 8.46 20.43
N TRP A 166 0.39 7.61 19.52
CA TRP A 166 1.79 7.17 19.46
C TRP A 166 2.71 8.20 18.80
N ALA A 167 2.16 9.17 18.07
CA ALA A 167 2.91 10.29 17.52
C ALA A 167 3.00 11.46 18.52
N GLN A 168 1.95 11.70 19.30
CA GLN A 168 1.88 12.79 20.28
C GLN A 168 2.77 12.56 21.52
N ARG A 169 3.15 11.31 21.82
CA ARG A 169 4.03 10.98 22.94
C ARG A 169 5.52 11.32 22.72
N GLY A 170 5.87 11.90 21.56
CA GLY A 170 7.27 12.13 21.20
C GLY A 170 7.99 10.87 20.69
N ASP A 171 7.28 9.74 20.63
CA ASP A 171 7.78 8.47 20.11
C ASP A 171 7.70 8.38 18.57
N ALA A 172 7.45 9.50 17.88
CA ALA A 172 7.39 9.53 16.42
C ALA A 172 8.76 9.14 15.83
N ALA A 173 8.73 8.31 14.80
CA ALA A 173 9.93 7.89 14.08
C ALA A 173 10.74 9.12 13.60
N PRO A 174 12.01 9.32 14.04
CA PRO A 174 12.81 10.50 13.71
C PRO A 174 13.07 10.64 12.20
N ALA A 175 13.48 11.83 11.74
CA ALA A 175 13.82 12.16 10.35
C ALA A 175 14.79 11.18 9.65
N ALA A 176 15.61 10.44 10.42
CA ALA A 176 16.44 9.34 9.93
C ALA A 176 15.62 8.17 9.33
N LEU A 177 14.36 7.98 9.74
CA LEU A 177 13.47 6.98 9.14
C LEU A 177 13.01 7.36 7.74
N LEU A 178 12.90 8.64 7.38
CA LEU A 178 12.57 9.05 6.01
C LEU A 178 13.65 8.61 5.02
N ALA A 179 14.92 8.67 5.42
CA ALA A 179 16.06 8.25 4.60
C ALA A 179 16.15 6.73 4.38
N GLN A 180 15.47 5.92 5.21
CA GLN A 180 15.42 4.45 5.07
C GLN A 180 14.13 3.95 4.42
N ARG A 181 13.19 4.84 4.06
CA ARG A 181 11.93 4.43 3.45
C ARG A 181 12.15 3.94 2.03
N ARG A 182 11.49 2.83 1.69
CA ARG A 182 11.49 2.25 0.36
C ARG A 182 10.31 2.81 -0.43
N MET A 183 10.62 3.58 -1.47
CA MET A 183 9.68 4.18 -2.40
C MET A 183 9.66 3.37 -3.69
N GLY A 184 8.46 3.11 -4.20
CA GLY A 184 8.27 2.63 -5.58
C GLY A 184 7.65 3.71 -6.45
N ALA A 185 7.75 3.56 -7.77
CA ALA A 185 7.06 4.40 -8.73
C ALA A 185 6.24 3.59 -9.74
N LEU A 186 5.07 4.13 -10.10
CA LEU A 186 4.21 3.71 -11.20
C LEU A 186 4.10 4.84 -12.21
N VAL A 187 4.61 4.60 -13.41
CA VAL A 187 4.45 5.52 -14.54
C VAL A 187 3.21 5.12 -15.33
N LEU A 188 2.21 6.00 -15.36
CA LEU A 188 0.95 5.78 -16.09
C LEU A 188 1.09 6.21 -17.55
N ALA A 189 1.11 5.21 -18.44
CA ALA A 189 1.29 5.34 -19.88
C ALA A 189 0.06 4.91 -20.71
N GLY A 190 -1.10 4.72 -20.07
CA GLY A 190 -2.33 4.18 -20.68
C GLY A 190 -3.35 5.20 -21.25
N GLY A 191 -2.97 6.47 -21.46
CA GLY A 191 -3.91 7.47 -21.98
C GLY A 191 -4.29 7.21 -23.44
N GLN A 192 -5.59 7.13 -23.77
CA GLN A 192 -6.13 6.84 -25.11
C GLN A 192 -5.72 7.83 -26.23
N GLY A 193 -4.94 8.87 -25.94
CA GLY A 193 -4.40 9.79 -26.96
C GLY A 193 -5.46 10.45 -27.85
N SER A 194 -6.75 10.42 -27.46
CA SER A 194 -7.87 10.72 -28.37
C SER A 194 -7.86 12.15 -28.91
N ARG A 195 -7.28 13.09 -28.16
CA ARG A 195 -7.07 14.50 -28.56
C ARG A 195 -5.80 14.71 -29.42
N MET A 196 -4.95 13.69 -29.54
CA MET A 196 -3.71 13.66 -30.31
C MET A 196 -3.80 12.65 -31.47
N GLY A 197 -5.01 12.26 -31.89
CA GLY A 197 -5.20 11.32 -33.00
C GLY A 197 -4.79 9.88 -32.66
N TYR A 198 -5.02 9.42 -31.42
CA TYR A 198 -4.65 8.10 -30.91
C TYR A 198 -3.13 7.88 -30.75
N VAL A 199 -2.36 8.95 -30.77
CA VAL A 199 -0.91 8.89 -30.61
C VAL A 199 -0.55 8.66 -29.14
N ASN A 200 0.35 7.69 -28.89
CA ASN A 200 0.87 7.39 -27.57
C ASN A 200 1.72 8.55 -27.06
N LYS A 201 1.23 9.24 -26.02
CA LYS A 201 1.89 10.42 -25.46
C LYS A 201 3.27 10.12 -24.90
N GLY A 202 3.41 9.06 -24.10
CA GLY A 202 4.67 8.73 -23.44
C GLY A 202 5.81 8.44 -24.42
N LEU A 203 5.49 7.98 -25.63
CA LEU A 203 6.46 7.68 -26.68
C LEU A 203 6.78 8.86 -27.62
N GLN A 204 6.16 10.03 -27.40
CA GLN A 204 6.51 11.22 -28.19
C GLN A 204 7.94 11.66 -27.91
N PRO A 205 8.73 12.04 -28.92
CA PRO A 205 10.11 12.44 -28.74
C PRO A 205 10.21 13.87 -28.19
N LEU A 206 10.99 14.03 -27.13
CA LEU A 206 11.52 15.29 -26.60
C LEU A 206 13.05 15.16 -26.63
N ASP A 207 13.74 16.02 -27.39
CA ASP A 207 15.20 15.97 -27.57
C ASP A 207 15.72 14.60 -28.02
N GLY A 208 14.98 13.98 -28.95
CA GLY A 208 15.32 12.68 -29.53
C GLY A 208 15.04 11.47 -28.63
N ARG A 209 14.50 11.66 -27.41
CA ARG A 209 14.14 10.58 -26.47
C ARG A 209 12.65 10.61 -26.13
N PRO A 210 11.99 9.46 -25.88
CA PRO A 210 10.59 9.42 -25.46
C PRO A 210 10.33 10.25 -24.19
N LEU A 211 9.19 10.94 -24.10
CA LEU A 211 8.77 11.68 -22.89
C LEU A 211 8.85 10.82 -21.62
N VAL A 212 8.41 9.56 -21.70
CA VAL A 212 8.48 8.61 -20.59
C VAL A 212 9.93 8.36 -20.12
N GLN A 213 10.92 8.43 -21.01
CA GLN A 213 12.33 8.25 -20.64
C GLN A 213 12.81 9.39 -19.74
N HIS A 214 12.40 10.64 -20.03
CA HIS A 214 12.73 11.79 -19.18
C HIS A 214 12.09 11.66 -17.79
N VAL A 215 10.83 11.21 -17.73
CA VAL A 215 10.14 10.89 -16.45
C VAL A 215 10.90 9.81 -15.68
N ILE A 216 11.30 8.72 -16.34
CA ILE A 216 12.06 7.64 -15.73
C ILE A 216 13.41 8.13 -15.20
N ASP A 217 14.15 8.93 -15.99
CA ASP A 217 15.46 9.47 -15.59
C ASP A 217 15.34 10.36 -14.35
N ALA A 218 14.28 11.16 -14.25
CA ALA A 218 14.01 11.99 -13.07
C ALA A 218 13.67 11.17 -11.82
N LEU A 219 12.94 10.05 -11.98
CA LEU A 219 12.46 9.23 -10.85
C LEU A 219 13.46 8.19 -10.37
N ARG A 220 14.25 7.60 -11.28
CA ARG A 220 15.20 6.53 -10.96
C ARG A 220 16.11 6.80 -9.76
N PRO A 221 16.68 7.99 -9.55
CA PRO A 221 17.49 8.26 -8.36
C PRO A 221 16.67 8.41 -7.07
N GLN A 222 15.34 8.56 -7.16
CA GLN A 222 14.45 8.84 -6.04
C GLN A 222 13.70 7.61 -5.50
N VAL A 223 13.66 6.50 -6.25
CA VAL A 223 12.88 5.29 -5.91
C VAL A 223 13.68 4.01 -6.06
N GLN A 224 13.36 2.97 -5.28
CA GLN A 224 14.03 1.68 -5.33
C GLN A 224 13.41 0.70 -6.34
N ALA A 225 12.17 0.96 -6.76
CA ALA A 225 11.47 0.16 -7.76
C ALA A 225 10.63 1.03 -8.68
N LEU A 226 10.50 0.64 -9.95
CA LEU A 226 9.70 1.33 -10.94
C LEU A 226 9.00 0.33 -11.86
N ALA A 227 7.72 0.56 -12.12
CA ALA A 227 6.95 -0.14 -13.14
C ALA A 227 6.18 0.86 -14.03
N ILE A 228 5.87 0.43 -15.25
CA ILE A 228 5.13 1.20 -16.24
C ILE A 228 3.77 0.53 -16.44
N SER A 229 2.68 1.28 -16.28
CA SER A 229 1.33 0.83 -16.63
C SER A 229 1.02 1.26 -18.06
N ALA A 230 0.86 0.30 -18.98
CA ALA A 230 0.58 0.56 -20.39
C ALA A 230 -0.30 -0.53 -20.99
N ASN A 231 -1.21 -0.14 -21.88
CA ASN A 231 -2.12 -1.07 -22.59
C ASN A 231 -1.79 -1.22 -24.08
N HIS A 232 -0.91 -0.37 -24.61
CA HIS A 232 -0.53 -0.29 -26.02
C HIS A 232 0.97 -0.06 -26.14
N ASP A 233 1.53 -0.30 -27.34
CA ASP A 233 2.96 -0.12 -27.66
C ASP A 233 3.89 -0.84 -26.66
N LEU A 234 3.46 -2.01 -26.19
CA LEU A 234 4.06 -2.71 -25.06
C LEU A 234 5.54 -3.03 -25.31
N ASP A 235 5.91 -3.39 -26.53
CA ASP A 235 7.30 -3.73 -26.86
C ASP A 235 8.20 -2.50 -26.81
N ALA A 236 7.69 -1.32 -27.19
CA ALA A 236 8.42 -0.07 -27.07
C ALA A 236 8.65 0.31 -25.59
N TYR A 237 7.64 0.11 -24.73
CA TYR A 237 7.80 0.32 -23.28
C TYR A 237 8.72 -0.72 -22.63
N ARG A 238 8.65 -1.99 -23.04
CA ARG A 238 9.51 -3.07 -22.52
C ARG A 238 10.97 -2.83 -22.89
N ALA A 239 11.23 -2.26 -24.07
CA ALA A 239 12.57 -1.89 -24.51
C ALA A 239 13.25 -0.86 -23.60
N LEU A 240 12.49 -0.14 -22.75
CA LEU A 240 13.04 0.77 -21.74
C LEU A 240 13.67 0.04 -20.54
N GLY A 241 13.49 -1.28 -20.42
CA GLY A 241 14.12 -2.11 -19.40
C GLY A 241 13.39 -2.16 -18.05
N PHE A 242 12.11 -1.78 -18.01
CA PHE A 242 11.28 -1.80 -16.80
C PHE A 242 10.11 -2.77 -16.93
N ALA A 243 9.55 -3.20 -15.80
CA ALA A 243 8.33 -3.99 -15.79
C ALA A 243 7.19 -3.19 -16.44
N VAL A 244 6.55 -3.76 -17.46
CA VAL A 244 5.38 -3.18 -18.13
C VAL A 244 4.16 -4.02 -17.78
N VAL A 245 3.17 -3.39 -17.15
CA VAL A 245 1.94 -4.03 -16.67
C VAL A 245 0.74 -3.48 -17.43
N THR A 246 -0.06 -4.39 -18.00
CA THR A 246 -1.35 -4.08 -18.62
C THR A 246 -2.46 -4.09 -17.60
N ASP A 247 -3.55 -3.36 -17.86
CA ASP A 247 -4.72 -3.40 -17.00
C ASP A 247 -5.29 -4.81 -16.91
N ALA A 248 -5.55 -5.29 -15.69
CA ALA A 248 -6.20 -6.57 -15.46
C ALA A 248 -7.59 -6.57 -16.13
N PRO A 249 -8.06 -7.72 -16.66
CA PRO A 249 -9.33 -7.79 -17.40
C PRO A 249 -10.52 -7.14 -16.68
N GLU A 250 -10.61 -7.30 -15.36
CA GLU A 250 -11.67 -6.74 -14.51
C GLU A 250 -11.59 -5.22 -14.32
N TYR A 251 -10.47 -4.58 -14.65
CA TYR A 251 -10.26 -3.14 -14.49
C TYR A 251 -10.18 -2.38 -15.82
N GLN A 252 -10.24 -3.07 -16.96
CA GLN A 252 -10.08 -2.44 -18.27
C GLN A 252 -11.08 -1.31 -18.49
N GLY A 253 -10.57 -0.16 -18.94
CA GLY A 253 -11.38 1.02 -19.22
C GLY A 253 -11.82 1.80 -17.98
N LEU A 254 -11.30 1.48 -16.78
CA LEU A 254 -11.57 2.22 -15.55
C LEU A 254 -10.59 3.39 -15.29
N GLY A 255 -9.96 3.89 -16.35
CA GLY A 255 -9.11 5.07 -16.31
C GLY A 255 -7.79 4.87 -15.54
N PRO A 256 -7.17 5.94 -15.02
CA PRO A 256 -5.89 5.88 -14.31
C PRO A 256 -5.89 4.93 -13.10
N LEU A 257 -7.05 4.78 -12.45
CA LEU A 257 -7.23 3.89 -11.30
C LEU A 257 -7.02 2.42 -11.69
N ALA A 258 -7.38 2.02 -12.92
CA ALA A 258 -7.13 0.68 -13.44
C ALA A 258 -5.63 0.37 -13.51
N GLY A 259 -4.86 1.32 -14.03
CA GLY A 259 -3.40 1.19 -14.14
C GLY A 259 -2.72 1.05 -12.78
N ILE A 260 -3.15 1.85 -11.80
CA ILE A 260 -2.63 1.76 -10.42
C ILE A 260 -3.03 0.43 -9.77
N ALA A 261 -4.29 0.02 -9.94
CA ALA A 261 -4.83 -1.22 -9.37
C ALA A 261 -4.09 -2.45 -9.91
N SER A 262 -3.80 -2.45 -11.21
CA SER A 262 -3.14 -3.56 -11.91
C SER A 262 -1.64 -3.59 -11.66
N ALA A 263 -0.97 -2.43 -11.62
CA ALA A 263 0.49 -2.37 -11.54
C ALA A 263 1.05 -2.44 -10.11
N THR A 264 0.31 -1.99 -9.09
CA THR A 264 0.77 -2.03 -7.69
C THR A 264 1.21 -3.43 -7.22
N PRO A 265 0.49 -4.53 -7.52
CA PRO A 265 0.92 -5.91 -7.25
C PRO A 265 2.29 -6.32 -7.78
N HIS A 266 2.79 -5.66 -8.82
CA HIS A 266 4.06 -5.99 -9.46
C HIS A 266 5.25 -5.22 -8.87
N LEU A 267 4.99 -4.26 -7.97
CA LEU A 267 6.03 -3.63 -7.18
C LEU A 267 6.43 -4.52 -6.00
N PRO A 268 7.64 -4.33 -5.43
CA PRO A 268 8.03 -5.01 -4.20
C PRO A 268 6.99 -4.80 -3.09
N PRO A 269 6.63 -5.84 -2.33
CA PRO A 269 5.59 -5.72 -1.30
C PRO A 269 6.08 -4.96 -0.05
N ASP A 270 7.38 -4.73 0.08
CA ASP A 270 8.04 -4.10 1.23
C ASP A 270 8.26 -2.58 1.06
N LEU A 271 7.52 -1.95 0.14
CA LEU A 271 7.56 -0.50 -0.06
C LEU A 271 6.79 0.22 1.06
N ASP A 272 7.29 1.37 1.49
CA ASP A 272 6.61 2.27 2.43
C ASP A 272 5.62 3.22 1.74
N ALA A 273 5.86 3.54 0.47
CA ALA A 273 4.95 4.33 -0.37
C ALA A 273 5.17 4.10 -1.86
N ILE A 274 4.12 4.38 -2.63
CA ILE A 274 4.08 4.25 -4.08
C ILE A 274 3.78 5.61 -4.68
N LEU A 275 4.69 6.08 -5.53
CA LEU A 275 4.54 7.30 -6.31
C LEU A 275 3.86 6.96 -7.63
N VAL A 276 2.79 7.66 -7.96
CA VAL A 276 2.13 7.63 -9.26
C VAL A 276 2.53 8.89 -10.00
N VAL A 277 2.94 8.75 -11.25
CA VAL A 277 3.19 9.87 -12.18
C VAL A 277 2.63 9.57 -13.56
N PRO A 278 2.21 10.57 -14.34
CA PRO A 278 1.91 10.36 -15.75
C PRO A 278 3.21 10.29 -16.58
N CYS A 279 3.14 9.66 -17.75
CA CYS A 279 4.29 9.54 -18.67
C CYS A 279 4.62 10.82 -19.46
N ASP A 280 3.81 11.88 -19.35
CA ASP A 280 3.88 13.09 -20.17
C ASP A 280 4.31 14.36 -19.42
N THR A 281 4.91 14.22 -18.23
CA THR A 281 5.47 15.33 -17.43
C THR A 281 7.00 15.22 -17.35
N PRO A 282 7.76 15.59 -18.40
CA PRO A 282 9.18 15.21 -18.52
C PRO A 282 10.14 15.95 -17.57
N ARG A 283 9.70 17.04 -16.93
CA ARG A 283 10.58 17.95 -16.14
C ARG A 283 10.41 17.81 -14.63
N LEU A 284 10.05 16.62 -14.14
CA LEU A 284 9.81 16.40 -12.71
C LEU A 284 11.03 16.80 -11.86
N PRO A 285 10.83 17.48 -10.71
CA PRO A 285 11.93 17.86 -9.83
C PRO A 285 12.69 16.66 -9.26
N ALA A 286 14.01 16.82 -9.06
CA ALA A 286 14.87 15.79 -8.47
C ALA A 286 14.56 15.51 -6.98
N ASP A 287 13.82 16.39 -6.30
CA ASP A 287 13.41 16.28 -4.90
C ASP A 287 11.90 15.96 -4.74
N LEU A 288 11.20 15.67 -5.83
CA LEU A 288 9.75 15.40 -5.88
C LEU A 288 9.32 14.38 -4.82
N THR A 289 9.91 13.19 -4.86
CA THR A 289 9.54 12.06 -4.00
C THR A 289 9.83 12.38 -2.55
N HIS A 290 10.98 13.02 -2.28
CA HIS A 290 11.39 13.41 -0.93
C HIS A 290 10.40 14.40 -0.32
N ARG A 291 10.00 15.45 -1.05
CA ARG A 291 9.05 16.46 -0.56
C ARG A 291 7.66 15.89 -0.33
N LEU A 292 7.17 15.01 -1.22
CA LEU A 292 5.91 14.29 -1.01
C LEU A 292 5.98 13.36 0.20
N ALA A 293 7.09 12.65 0.39
CA ALA A 293 7.29 11.75 1.52
C ALA A 293 7.31 12.50 2.87
N GLN A 294 7.95 13.68 2.93
CA GLN A 294 7.92 14.53 4.12
C GLN A 294 6.48 14.84 4.56
N ALA A 295 5.60 15.17 3.61
CA ALA A 295 4.18 15.41 3.91
C ALA A 295 3.43 14.11 4.28
N LEU A 296 3.65 13.02 3.54
CA LEU A 296 2.95 11.74 3.73
C LEU A 296 3.23 11.10 5.10
N PHE A 297 4.45 11.27 5.62
CA PHE A 297 4.90 10.64 6.86
C PHE A 297 4.97 11.62 8.04
N ALA A 298 4.52 12.87 7.87
CA ALA A 298 4.38 13.78 8.99
C ALA A 298 3.39 13.22 10.03
N PRO A 299 3.59 13.49 11.34
CA PRO A 299 2.65 13.10 12.38
C PRO A 299 1.21 13.53 12.07
N GLY A 300 0.27 12.58 12.07
CA GLY A 300 -1.15 12.85 11.79
C GLY A 300 -1.46 13.16 10.31
N ALA A 301 -0.50 12.99 9.40
CA ALA A 301 -0.71 13.22 7.98
C ALA A 301 -1.74 12.24 7.37
N PRO A 302 -2.46 12.67 6.33
CA PRO A 302 -3.31 11.79 5.53
C PRO A 302 -2.49 10.67 4.84
N PRO A 303 -3.14 9.58 4.39
CA PRO A 303 -2.46 8.42 3.78
C PRO A 303 -2.00 8.67 2.34
N ALA A 304 -2.10 9.90 1.84
CA ALA A 304 -1.75 10.32 0.49
C ALA A 304 -1.21 11.75 0.49
N ALA A 305 -0.30 12.06 -0.45
CA ALA A 305 0.20 13.40 -0.71
C ALA A 305 0.29 13.63 -2.23
N MET A 306 -0.27 14.74 -2.72
CA MET A 306 -0.23 15.12 -4.14
C MET A 306 0.57 16.40 -4.35
N ALA A 307 1.18 16.51 -5.53
CA ALA A 307 1.84 17.74 -5.95
C ALA A 307 0.83 18.81 -6.35
N ALA A 308 1.18 20.06 -6.08
CA ALA A 308 0.50 21.25 -6.55
C ALA A 308 1.54 22.31 -6.92
N THR A 309 1.16 23.23 -7.78
CA THR A 309 1.93 24.43 -8.07
C THR A 309 1.04 25.65 -7.83
N ALA A 310 1.52 26.86 -8.15
CA ALA A 310 0.69 28.06 -8.07
C ALA A 310 -0.50 28.01 -9.04
N SER A 311 -0.31 27.36 -10.20
CA SER A 311 -1.30 27.31 -11.27
C SER A 311 -2.27 26.12 -11.19
N SER A 312 -1.89 25.00 -10.56
CA SER A 312 -2.72 23.79 -10.59
C SER A 312 -2.49 22.80 -9.45
N LEU A 313 -3.45 21.88 -9.29
CA LEU A 313 -3.26 20.64 -8.56
C LEU A 313 -2.88 19.55 -9.56
N HIS A 314 -1.99 18.62 -9.16
CA HIS A 314 -1.56 17.50 -9.99
C HIS A 314 -1.97 16.15 -9.35
N PRO A 315 -3.26 15.74 -9.42
CA PRO A 315 -3.74 14.51 -8.79
C PRO A 315 -3.09 13.22 -9.29
N SER A 316 -2.48 13.23 -10.49
CA SER A 316 -1.75 12.11 -11.07
C SER A 316 -0.27 12.09 -10.69
N ILE A 317 0.19 13.08 -9.91
CA ILE A 317 1.51 13.10 -9.26
C ILE A 317 1.22 12.94 -7.77
N LEU A 318 1.11 11.68 -7.35
CA LEU A 318 0.52 11.26 -6.09
C LEU A 318 1.41 10.23 -5.42
N LEU A 319 1.84 10.50 -4.19
CA LEU A 319 2.48 9.51 -3.32
C LEU A 319 1.45 8.99 -2.32
N PHE A 320 1.29 7.67 -2.19
CA PHE A 320 0.34 7.09 -1.23
C PHE A 320 0.95 5.89 -0.48
N ARG A 321 0.46 5.63 0.74
CA ARG A 321 0.87 4.46 1.54
C ARG A 321 0.25 3.19 0.96
N PRO A 322 0.95 2.03 0.90
CA PRO A 322 0.41 0.80 0.33
C PRO A 322 -0.93 0.37 0.92
N GLY A 323 -1.19 0.65 2.21
CA GLY A 323 -2.50 0.39 2.83
C GLY A 323 -3.69 1.05 2.11
N LEU A 324 -3.48 2.14 1.36
CA LEU A 324 -4.51 2.80 0.57
C LEU A 324 -4.89 2.03 -0.71
N TYR A 325 -4.02 1.12 -1.18
CA TYR A 325 -4.29 0.23 -2.32
C TYR A 325 -5.59 -0.55 -2.14
N ILE A 326 -5.90 -0.95 -0.90
CA ILE A 326 -7.16 -1.62 -0.56
C ILE A 326 -8.37 -0.78 -0.90
N SER A 327 -8.34 0.48 -0.49
CA SER A 327 -9.42 1.43 -0.71
C SER A 327 -9.60 1.67 -2.21
N LEU A 328 -8.53 1.68 -2.99
CA LEU A 328 -8.60 1.76 -4.45
C LEU A 328 -9.42 0.62 -5.04
N LEU A 329 -9.14 -0.62 -4.62
CA LEU A 329 -9.88 -1.79 -5.12
C LEU A 329 -11.36 -1.73 -4.71
N GLN A 330 -11.66 -1.27 -3.49
CA GLN A 330 -13.05 -1.06 -3.04
C GLN A 330 -13.77 -0.01 -3.88
N HIS A 331 -13.10 1.11 -4.13
CA HIS A 331 -13.62 2.20 -4.95
C HIS A 331 -13.91 1.74 -6.37
N LEU A 332 -12.98 1.01 -6.99
CA LEU A 332 -13.17 0.44 -8.33
C LEU A 332 -14.34 -0.55 -8.37
N LYS A 333 -14.44 -1.47 -7.41
CA LYS A 333 -15.55 -2.43 -7.32
C LYS A 333 -16.90 -1.72 -7.17
N ALA A 334 -16.97 -0.68 -6.33
CA ALA A 334 -18.19 0.10 -6.12
C ALA A 334 -18.60 0.90 -7.36
N GLN A 335 -17.63 1.43 -8.11
CA GLN A 335 -17.87 2.26 -9.29
C GLN A 335 -17.90 1.48 -10.61
N HIS A 336 -17.65 0.16 -10.59
CA HIS A 336 -17.48 -0.63 -11.80
C HIS A 336 -18.72 -0.57 -12.71
N ALA A 337 -19.92 -0.71 -12.12
CA ALA A 337 -21.17 -0.70 -12.87
C ALA A 337 -21.55 0.70 -13.37
N SER A 338 -21.32 1.75 -12.56
CA SER A 338 -21.69 3.13 -12.89
C SER A 338 -20.70 3.80 -13.84
N LYS A 339 -19.44 3.35 -13.84
CA LYS A 339 -18.28 4.03 -14.44
C LYS A 339 -18.13 5.50 -14.00
N ALA A 340 -18.76 5.88 -12.88
CA ALA A 340 -18.67 7.21 -12.31
C ALA A 340 -17.52 7.30 -11.31
N GLY A 341 -16.99 8.51 -11.07
CA GLY A 341 -15.99 8.70 -10.00
C GLY A 341 -14.64 7.99 -10.23
N LEU A 342 -14.29 7.60 -11.45
CA LEU A 342 -13.03 6.89 -11.79
C LEU A 342 -11.79 7.79 -11.83
N SER A 343 -11.83 8.95 -11.16
CA SER A 343 -10.69 9.86 -11.07
C SER A 343 -9.95 9.67 -9.75
N LEU A 344 -8.64 9.95 -9.75
CA LEU A 344 -7.82 9.99 -8.53
C LEU A 344 -8.42 10.89 -7.45
N ARG A 345 -8.95 12.06 -7.83
CA ARG A 345 -9.59 12.99 -6.89
C ARG A 345 -10.83 12.39 -6.22
N ALA A 346 -11.67 11.72 -7.00
CA ALA A 346 -12.89 11.10 -6.47
C ALA A 346 -12.55 9.96 -5.50
N TRP A 347 -11.57 9.12 -5.85
CA TRP A 347 -11.08 8.07 -4.95
C TRP A 347 -10.50 8.65 -3.64
N LEU A 348 -9.63 9.66 -3.72
CA LEU A 348 -8.97 10.25 -2.54
C LEU A 348 -9.90 11.07 -1.64
N SER A 349 -11.07 11.48 -2.14
CA SER A 349 -12.01 12.33 -1.38
C SER A 349 -12.44 11.72 -0.05
N ALA A 350 -12.47 10.39 0.07
CA ALA A 350 -12.84 9.66 1.27
C ALA A 350 -11.70 9.43 2.28
N HIS A 351 -10.44 9.70 1.90
CA HIS A 351 -9.25 9.36 2.70
C HIS A 351 -8.44 10.56 3.15
N GLY A 352 -8.63 11.71 2.51
CA GLY A 352 -7.78 12.88 2.68
C GLY A 352 -6.47 12.75 1.90
N CYS A 353 -5.92 13.87 1.48
CA CYS A 353 -4.66 13.94 0.75
C CYS A 353 -3.96 15.26 1.09
N ALA A 354 -2.69 15.19 1.46
CA ALA A 354 -1.88 16.37 1.69
C ALA A 354 -1.54 17.02 0.36
N THR A 355 -1.53 18.35 0.32
CA THR A 355 -1.11 19.11 -0.85
C THR A 355 0.30 19.63 -0.62
N VAL A 356 1.23 19.31 -1.52
CA VAL A 356 2.63 19.77 -1.46
C VAL A 356 2.88 20.74 -2.61
N HIS A 357 3.15 22.00 -2.26
CA HIS A 357 3.35 23.07 -3.24
C HIS A 357 4.79 23.12 -3.75
N PHE A 358 4.95 23.13 -5.07
CA PHE A 358 6.21 23.37 -5.77
C PHE A 358 6.14 24.72 -6.49
N ASP A 359 7.23 25.49 -6.43
CA ASP A 359 7.24 26.87 -6.93
C ASP A 359 7.40 26.95 -8.46
N ASP A 360 7.96 25.91 -9.07
CA ASP A 360 8.21 25.84 -10.51
C ASP A 360 7.04 25.19 -11.25
N ASP A 361 6.14 26.01 -11.82
CA ASP A 361 5.06 25.54 -12.69
C ASP A 361 5.57 24.74 -13.91
N ALA A 362 6.74 25.11 -14.46
CA ALA A 362 7.28 24.50 -15.68
C ALA A 362 7.71 23.05 -15.48
N ALA A 363 8.11 22.69 -14.25
CA ALA A 363 8.48 21.31 -13.88
C ALA A 363 7.29 20.33 -13.97
N PHE A 364 6.06 20.83 -13.90
CA PHE A 364 4.83 20.02 -13.84
C PHE A 364 3.94 20.15 -15.10
N VAL A 365 4.46 20.73 -16.18
CA VAL A 365 3.72 20.86 -17.45
C VAL A 365 3.52 19.50 -18.10
N ASN A 366 2.26 19.18 -18.39
CA ASN A 366 1.88 17.98 -19.14
C ASN A 366 1.94 18.25 -20.65
N VAL A 367 2.63 17.38 -21.38
CA VAL A 367 2.68 17.43 -22.85
C VAL A 367 1.42 16.80 -23.43
N ASN A 368 0.38 17.63 -23.56
CA ASN A 368 -0.92 17.17 -24.03
C ASN A 368 -1.06 17.18 -25.56
N ASP A 369 -0.28 18.00 -26.26
CA ASP A 369 -0.33 18.14 -27.71
C ASP A 369 1.03 18.53 -28.34
N ARG A 370 1.08 18.53 -29.68
CA ARG A 370 2.30 18.90 -30.45
C ARG A 370 2.75 20.34 -30.19
N GLN A 371 1.83 21.23 -29.84
CA GLN A 371 2.14 22.64 -29.59
C GLN A 371 2.83 22.81 -28.23
N ALA A 372 2.37 22.09 -27.20
CA ALA A 372 3.02 22.01 -25.90
C ALA A 372 4.44 21.42 -26.01
N LEU A 373 4.61 20.37 -26.83
CA LEU A 373 5.93 19.79 -27.09
C LEU A 373 6.88 20.80 -27.76
N ALA A 374 6.41 21.55 -28.75
CA ALA A 374 7.19 22.60 -29.42
C ALA A 374 7.48 23.81 -28.53
N GLN A 375 6.68 24.05 -27.48
CA GLN A 375 6.97 25.08 -26.47
C GLN A 375 8.10 24.62 -25.53
N LEU A 376 8.13 23.34 -25.14
CA LEU A 376 9.21 22.78 -24.33
C LEU A 376 10.57 22.83 -25.04
N HIS A 377 10.62 22.44 -26.32
CA HIS A 377 11.85 22.54 -27.13
C HIS A 377 12.42 23.97 -27.17
N ARG A 378 11.54 24.98 -27.17
CA ARG A 378 11.95 26.40 -27.25
C ARG A 378 12.38 26.98 -25.91
N ALA A 379 12.08 26.34 -24.79
CA ALA A 379 12.51 26.79 -23.46
C ALA A 379 13.94 26.32 -23.11
N GLU A 380 14.56 25.48 -23.94
CA GLU A 380 15.92 24.93 -23.75
C GLU A 380 16.96 25.46 -24.75
N ALA A 381 16.52 26.15 -25.81
CA ALA A 381 17.36 26.85 -26.77
C ALA A 381 17.53 28.33 -26.36
#